data_AF-A0A8T4Z6N3-F1
#
_entry.id   AF-A0A8T4Z6N3-F1
#
_cell.length_a   1.000
_cell.length_b   1.000
_cell.length_c   1.000
_cell.angle_alpha   90.00
_cell.angle_beta   90.00
_cell.angle_gamma   90.00
#
_symmetry.space_group_name_H-M   'P 1'
#
loop_
_entity.id
_entity.type
_entity.pdbx_description
1 polymer ?
#
loop_
_entity_poly.entity_id
_entity_poly.type
_entity_poly.pdbx_seq_one_letter_code
_entity_poly.pdbx_strand_id
1 'polypeptide(L)'
;MTVYLEKEYRNRRDKAQEIANAITYTTLEDVVESIAVDITGMKILVKLDPNTMKNRGVTLQEVREALNPPNCEVKIDRYDIEIAAEDMEIEQFKRFTQRIRQFRLKGAPSVRRAMVMEDEGEWIIRTEGSNLEYAFSIPGVDKTRTISNNMHEVAEVLGIEAARNVIIKEAMNVLEEQGLDVDIRHIMLVADMMTNSGVVLQVGRHGVSGEKTSTLAKAAFEITIPTIVEASVKGTKDMLRGVAENVIVGRQIPMGTGLIDVYMSIPEKEV
;
A
#
# COMPACT_ATOMS: atom_id res chain seq x y z
N MET A 1 -8.89 -2.83 -1.68
CA MET A 1 -8.48 -4.24 -1.91
C MET A 1 -9.71 -5.07 -2.26
N THR A 2 -9.55 -6.19 -2.96
CA THR A 2 -10.63 -7.14 -3.23
C THR A 2 -10.35 -8.43 -2.47
N VAL A 3 -11.14 -8.69 -1.43
CA VAL A 3 -11.01 -9.85 -0.56
C VAL A 3 -11.98 -10.92 -1.02
N TYR A 4 -11.44 -12.09 -1.32
CA TYR A 4 -12.23 -13.27 -1.67
C TYR A 4 -12.43 -14.14 -0.43
N LEU A 5 -13.52 -14.90 -0.42
CA LEU A 5 -13.87 -15.81 0.65
C LEU A 5 -13.54 -17.26 0.31
N GLU A 6 -13.25 -18.06 1.33
CA GLU A 6 -13.05 -19.50 1.19
C GLU A 6 -14.32 -20.20 0.69
N LYS A 7 -14.17 -21.37 0.07
CA LYS A 7 -15.25 -22.11 -0.60
C LYS A 7 -16.50 -22.32 0.27
N GLU A 8 -16.34 -22.44 1.58
CA GLU A 8 -17.43 -22.65 2.55
C GLU A 8 -18.30 -21.39 2.77
N TYR A 9 -17.74 -20.20 2.55
CA TYR A 9 -18.37 -18.92 2.86
C TYR A 9 -18.79 -18.12 1.62
N ARG A 10 -18.40 -18.54 0.41
CA ARG A 10 -18.69 -17.85 -0.88
C ARG A 10 -20.16 -17.53 -1.12
N ASN A 11 -21.08 -18.39 -0.65
CA ASN A 11 -22.52 -18.25 -0.91
C ASN A 11 -23.29 -17.65 0.27
N ARG A 12 -22.61 -17.35 1.40
CA ARG A 12 -23.26 -16.88 2.62
C ARG A 12 -23.00 -15.38 2.85
N ARG A 13 -24.01 -14.57 2.55
CA ARG A 13 -23.98 -13.12 2.77
C ARG A 13 -23.70 -12.74 4.23
N ASP A 14 -24.31 -13.45 5.18
CA ASP A 14 -24.16 -13.13 6.61
C ASP A 14 -22.70 -13.27 7.07
N LYS A 15 -22.02 -14.31 6.61
CA LYS A 15 -20.59 -14.55 6.91
C LYS A 15 -19.68 -13.56 6.20
N ALA A 16 -20.00 -13.17 4.96
CA ALA A 16 -19.29 -12.11 4.26
C ALA A 16 -19.39 -10.76 5.01
N GLN A 17 -20.56 -10.45 5.57
CA GLN A 17 -20.77 -9.24 6.36
C GLN A 17 -19.99 -9.26 7.69
N GLU A 18 -19.95 -10.41 8.38
CA GLU A 18 -19.12 -10.58 9.58
C GLU A 18 -17.63 -10.32 9.28
N ILE A 19 -17.11 -10.88 8.18
CA ILE A 19 -15.70 -10.69 7.78
C ILE A 19 -15.45 -9.24 7.37
N ALA A 20 -16.36 -8.61 6.62
CA ALA A 20 -16.26 -7.20 6.25
C ALA A 20 -16.21 -6.28 7.49
N ASN A 21 -17.02 -6.57 8.50
CA ASN A 21 -17.03 -5.85 9.77
C ASN A 21 -15.73 -6.04 10.56
N ALA A 22 -15.15 -7.25 10.54
CA ALA A 22 -13.87 -7.53 11.19
C ALA A 22 -12.70 -6.78 10.53
N ILE A 23 -12.73 -6.62 9.20
CA ILE A 23 -11.69 -5.89 8.45
C ILE A 23 -11.80 -4.37 8.67
N THR A 24 -13.02 -3.85 8.74
CA THR A 24 -13.30 -2.40 8.76
C THR A 24 -12.75 -1.72 10.00
N TYR A 25 -11.95 -0.67 9.81
CA TYR A 25 -11.50 0.17 10.91
C TYR A 25 -12.69 0.79 11.62
N THR A 26 -12.84 0.49 12.90
CA THR A 26 -13.90 1.04 13.74
C THR A 26 -13.26 1.77 14.90
N THR A 27 -13.45 3.10 14.92
CA THR A 27 -13.07 3.96 16.03
C THR A 27 -14.21 4.08 17.04
N LEU A 28 -13.93 4.67 18.19
CA LEU A 28 -14.97 5.01 19.15
C LEU A 28 -15.97 6.02 18.57
N GLU A 29 -15.51 7.01 17.79
CA GLU A 29 -16.38 8.02 17.15
C GLU A 29 -17.47 7.39 16.26
N ASP A 30 -17.15 6.29 15.60
CA ASP A 30 -18.04 5.58 14.70
C ASP A 30 -19.21 4.81 15.38
N VAL A 31 -19.09 4.56 16.68
CA VAL A 31 -19.99 3.69 17.47
C VAL A 31 -20.82 4.51 18.47
N VAL A 32 -20.50 5.80 18.60
CA VAL A 32 -21.04 6.67 19.64
C VAL A 32 -22.08 7.62 19.08
N GLU A 33 -23.21 7.74 19.76
CA GLU A 33 -24.27 8.70 19.44
C GLU A 33 -23.91 10.12 19.89
N SER A 34 -23.33 10.26 21.08
CA SER A 34 -22.86 11.54 21.59
C SER A 34 -21.73 11.38 22.61
N ILE A 35 -20.78 12.33 22.58
CA ILE A 35 -19.72 12.47 23.57
C ILE A 35 -19.96 13.79 24.31
N ALA A 36 -20.43 13.68 25.54
CA ALA A 36 -20.53 14.81 26.45
C ALA A 36 -19.25 14.91 27.28
N VAL A 37 -18.73 16.13 27.42
CA VAL A 37 -17.52 16.42 28.19
C VAL A 37 -17.92 17.32 29.35
N ASP A 38 -17.77 16.83 30.57
CA ASP A 38 -17.91 17.63 31.78
C ASP A 38 -16.52 18.11 32.22
N ILE A 39 -16.25 19.39 31.98
CA ILE A 39 -14.99 20.06 32.33
C ILE A 39 -14.86 20.23 33.85
N THR A 40 -15.98 20.31 34.58
CA THR A 40 -15.98 20.59 36.03
C THR A 40 -15.67 19.33 36.82
N GLY A 41 -16.24 18.20 36.40
CA GLY A 41 -15.98 16.89 36.99
C GLY A 41 -14.82 16.12 36.37
N MET A 42 -14.16 16.65 35.32
CA MET A 42 -13.17 15.94 34.49
C MET A 42 -13.68 14.56 34.01
N LYS A 43 -14.93 14.54 33.54
CA LYS A 43 -15.63 13.31 33.11
C LYS A 43 -15.99 13.38 31.63
N ILE A 44 -15.84 12.24 30.96
CA ILE A 44 -16.29 12.07 29.58
C ILE A 44 -17.42 11.04 29.61
N LEU A 45 -18.60 11.47 29.21
CA LEU A 45 -19.80 10.65 29.06
C LEU A 45 -19.94 10.27 27.59
N VAL A 46 -19.82 9.00 27.30
CA VAL A 46 -19.89 8.43 25.96
C VAL A 46 -21.15 7.58 25.88
N LYS A 47 -22.10 7.95 25.01
CA LYS A 47 -23.31 7.17 24.75
C LYS A 47 -23.14 6.32 23.51
N LEU A 48 -23.14 5.01 23.65
CA LEU A 48 -23.02 4.07 22.54
C LEU A 48 -24.37 3.82 21.87
N ASP A 49 -24.40 3.74 20.54
CA ASP A 49 -25.60 3.34 19.82
C ASP A 49 -25.64 1.79 19.63
N PRO A 50 -26.69 1.10 20.13
CA PRO A 50 -26.84 -0.34 19.97
C PRO A 50 -26.97 -0.80 18.51
N ASN A 51 -27.49 0.05 17.63
CA ASN A 51 -27.71 -0.31 16.22
C ASN A 51 -26.40 -0.31 15.43
N THR A 52 -25.58 0.72 15.59
CA THR A 52 -24.23 0.77 15.00
C THR A 52 -23.31 -0.31 15.56
N MET A 53 -23.41 -0.62 16.86
CA MET A 53 -22.66 -1.75 17.46
C MET A 53 -23.02 -3.09 16.84
N LYS A 54 -24.30 -3.37 16.61
CA LYS A 54 -24.75 -4.61 15.93
C LYS A 54 -24.29 -4.65 14.48
N ASN A 55 -24.44 -3.54 13.75
CA ASN A 55 -24.05 -3.47 12.35
C ASN A 55 -22.55 -3.64 12.14
N ARG A 56 -21.72 -3.20 13.09
CA ARG A 56 -20.25 -3.34 13.06
C ARG A 56 -19.71 -4.57 13.80
N GLY A 57 -20.57 -5.38 14.43
CA GLY A 57 -20.16 -6.60 15.14
C GLY A 57 -19.21 -6.34 16.32
N VAL A 58 -19.41 -5.23 17.03
CA VAL A 58 -18.60 -4.86 18.20
C VAL A 58 -19.33 -5.33 19.46
N THR A 59 -18.63 -6.09 20.31
CA THR A 59 -19.17 -6.52 21.61
C THR A 59 -18.79 -5.55 22.72
N LEU A 60 -19.63 -5.47 23.76
CA LEU A 60 -19.36 -4.65 24.95
C LEU A 60 -18.08 -5.07 25.70
N GLN A 61 -17.61 -6.31 25.52
CA GLN A 61 -16.36 -6.79 26.11
C GLN A 61 -15.14 -6.21 25.39
N GLU A 62 -15.18 -6.13 24.06
CA GLU A 62 -14.07 -5.56 23.28
C GLU A 62 -13.94 -4.05 23.49
N VAL A 63 -15.07 -3.36 23.69
CA VAL A 63 -15.07 -1.93 24.07
C VAL A 63 -14.44 -1.73 25.45
N ARG A 64 -14.67 -2.66 26.38
CA ARG A 64 -14.06 -2.66 27.73
C ARG A 64 -12.56 -2.88 27.70
N GLU A 65 -12.09 -3.83 26.90
CA GLU A 65 -10.65 -4.12 26.75
C GLU A 65 -9.93 -2.97 26.04
N ALA A 66 -10.57 -2.34 25.05
CA ALA A 66 -10.00 -1.21 24.34
C ALA A 66 -9.92 0.05 25.23
N LEU A 67 -10.96 0.37 26.00
CA LEU A 67 -11.02 1.59 26.83
C LEU A 67 -10.33 1.44 28.19
N ASN A 68 -9.07 0.98 28.22
CA ASN A 68 -8.28 0.95 29.45
C ASN A 68 -7.05 1.88 29.37
N PRO A 69 -7.23 3.22 29.30
CA PRO A 69 -6.11 4.12 29.40
C PRO A 69 -5.51 4.09 30.82
N PRO A 70 -4.18 4.21 30.98
CA PRO A 70 -3.57 4.35 32.29
C PRO A 70 -4.10 5.62 32.99
N ASN A 71 -4.50 5.49 34.27
CA ASN A 71 -5.01 6.56 35.15
C ASN A 71 -6.46 7.07 34.90
N CYS A 72 -7.38 6.23 34.43
CA CYS A 72 -8.81 6.60 34.38
C CYS A 72 -9.72 5.51 34.97
N GLU A 73 -10.70 5.91 35.77
CA GLU A 73 -11.80 5.04 36.18
C GLU A 73 -12.85 5.00 35.08
N VAL A 74 -13.12 3.81 34.53
CA VAL A 74 -14.14 3.60 33.50
C VAL A 74 -15.34 2.87 34.11
N LYS A 75 -16.46 3.57 34.25
CA LYS A 75 -17.75 2.99 34.69
C LYS A 75 -18.62 2.77 33.46
N ILE A 76 -19.15 1.56 33.31
CA ILE A 76 -19.94 1.17 32.13
C ILE A 76 -21.29 0.67 32.57
N ASP A 77 -22.32 1.49 32.36
CA ASP A 77 -23.72 1.16 32.58
C ASP A 77 -24.41 0.90 31.25
N ARG A 78 -24.46 -0.38 30.85
CA ARG A 78 -25.05 -0.89 29.60
C ARG A 78 -24.46 -0.26 28.33
N TYR A 79 -24.92 0.94 27.97
CA TYR A 79 -24.56 1.69 26.77
C TYR A 79 -23.96 3.07 27.10
N ASP A 80 -24.00 3.48 28.35
CA ASP A 80 -23.36 4.70 28.84
C ASP A 80 -21.99 4.33 29.42
N ILE A 81 -20.93 4.94 28.89
CA ILE A 81 -19.57 4.81 29.41
C ILE A 81 -19.19 6.16 30.04
N GLU A 82 -18.84 6.13 31.31
CA GLU A 82 -18.30 7.26 32.05
C GLU A 82 -16.81 7.03 32.26
N ILE A 83 -15.98 7.90 31.71
CA ILE A 83 -14.53 7.91 31.88
C ILE A 83 -14.20 9.09 32.80
N ALA A 84 -13.77 8.81 34.03
CA ALA A 84 -13.27 9.82 34.96
C ALA A 84 -11.74 9.80 34.94
N ALA A 85 -11.13 10.95 34.66
CA ALA A 85 -9.68 11.11 34.72
C ALA A 85 -9.29 11.73 36.07
N GLU A 86 -8.37 11.09 36.80
CA GLU A 86 -7.80 11.67 38.02
C GLU A 86 -6.64 12.62 37.64
N ASP A 87 -6.68 13.86 38.15
CA ASP A 87 -5.61 14.86 38.12
C ASP A 87 -5.03 15.21 36.73
N MET A 88 -5.89 15.58 35.75
CA MET A 88 -5.44 16.11 34.45
C MET A 88 -5.64 17.63 34.33
N GLU A 89 -4.61 18.37 33.87
CA GLU A 89 -4.77 19.78 33.51
C GLU A 89 -5.78 19.96 32.36
N ILE A 90 -6.50 21.09 32.32
CA ILE A 90 -7.57 21.37 31.34
C ILE A 90 -7.09 21.21 29.88
N GLU A 91 -5.85 21.60 29.57
CA GLU A 91 -5.30 21.47 28.22
C GLU A 91 -4.97 20.01 27.86
N GLN A 92 -4.46 19.26 28.84
CA GLN A 92 -4.19 17.83 28.70
C GLN A 92 -5.50 17.04 28.54
N PHE A 93 -6.54 17.41 29.28
CA PHE A 93 -7.87 16.82 29.19
C PHE A 93 -8.54 17.06 27.83
N LYS A 94 -8.35 18.24 27.22
CA LYS A 94 -8.80 18.50 25.84
C LYS A 94 -8.09 17.63 24.81
N ARG A 95 -6.77 17.49 24.91
CA ARG A 95 -5.99 16.60 24.02
C ARG A 95 -6.37 15.14 24.23
N PHE A 96 -6.63 14.74 25.46
CA PHE A 96 -7.08 13.40 25.83
C PHE A 96 -8.46 13.08 25.24
N THR A 97 -9.39 14.02 25.30
CA THR A 97 -10.72 13.87 24.68
C THR A 97 -10.60 13.65 23.17
N GLN A 98 -9.70 14.37 22.48
CA GLN A 98 -9.46 14.16 21.05
C GLN A 98 -8.86 12.78 20.76
N ARG A 99 -7.96 12.28 21.63
CA ARG A 99 -7.40 10.93 21.51
C ARG A 99 -8.43 9.82 21.74
N ILE A 100 -9.35 10.00 22.71
CA ILE A 100 -10.42 9.04 22.99
C ILE A 100 -11.33 8.84 21.77
N ARG A 101 -11.64 9.91 21.03
CA ARG A 101 -12.45 9.82 19.79
C ARG A 101 -11.81 8.92 18.74
N GLN A 102 -10.50 9.02 18.60
CA GLN A 102 -9.72 8.26 17.62
C GLN A 102 -9.26 6.89 18.13
N PHE A 103 -9.69 6.50 19.33
CA PHE A 103 -9.29 5.23 19.91
C PHE A 103 -9.83 4.07 19.06
N ARG A 104 -8.94 3.14 18.73
CA ARG A 104 -9.23 2.00 17.86
C ARG A 104 -9.92 0.90 18.66
N LEU A 105 -11.08 0.46 18.20
CA LEU A 105 -11.79 -0.70 18.76
C LEU A 105 -11.46 -1.97 17.96
N LYS A 106 -11.66 -1.94 16.63
CA LYS A 106 -11.49 -3.09 15.72
C LYS A 106 -10.98 -2.70 14.33
N GLY A 107 -10.50 -3.69 13.58
CA GLY A 107 -10.11 -3.55 12.18
C GLY A 107 -8.77 -2.86 11.98
N ALA A 108 -8.23 -2.87 10.77
CA ALA A 108 -6.92 -2.26 10.48
C ALA A 108 -7.07 -0.76 10.16
N PRO A 109 -6.25 0.16 10.72
CA PRO A 109 -6.34 1.61 10.48
C PRO A 109 -6.33 2.01 9.00
N SER A 110 -5.65 1.20 8.18
CA SER A 110 -5.52 1.44 6.75
C SER A 110 -6.78 1.12 5.95
N VAL A 111 -7.80 0.47 6.53
CA VAL A 111 -9.05 0.09 5.84
C VAL A 111 -10.24 0.87 6.39
N ARG A 112 -10.69 1.89 5.65
CA ARG A 112 -11.75 2.81 6.10
C ARG A 112 -13.15 2.22 5.96
N ARG A 113 -13.40 1.49 4.88
CA ARG A 113 -14.73 0.95 4.57
C ARG A 113 -14.60 -0.38 3.86
N ALA A 114 -15.47 -1.33 4.19
CA ALA A 114 -15.62 -2.59 3.45
C ALA A 114 -17.06 -2.71 2.95
N MET A 115 -17.23 -2.98 1.66
CA MET A 115 -18.52 -3.19 1.00
C MET A 115 -18.59 -4.62 0.50
N VAL A 116 -19.66 -5.32 0.86
CA VAL A 116 -19.96 -6.67 0.37
C VAL A 116 -20.74 -6.55 -0.93
N MET A 117 -20.25 -7.18 -2.00
CA MET A 117 -20.87 -7.21 -3.32
C MET A 117 -20.95 -8.64 -3.83
N GLU A 118 -21.93 -8.91 -4.68
CA GLU A 118 -22.05 -10.18 -5.39
C GLU A 118 -21.41 -10.02 -6.77
N ASP A 119 -20.45 -10.90 -7.09
CA ASP A 119 -19.74 -10.91 -8.37
C ASP A 119 -19.75 -12.35 -8.92
N GLU A 120 -20.32 -12.54 -10.10
CA GLU A 120 -20.48 -13.85 -10.76
C GLU A 120 -21.05 -14.97 -9.88
N GLY A 121 -21.92 -14.63 -8.91
CA GLY A 121 -22.55 -15.58 -7.98
C GLY A 121 -21.70 -15.94 -6.74
N GLU A 122 -20.57 -15.27 -6.52
CA GLU A 122 -19.79 -15.30 -5.28
C GLU A 122 -19.87 -13.97 -4.53
N TRP A 123 -19.94 -14.00 -3.20
CA TRP A 123 -19.83 -12.79 -2.38
C TRP A 123 -18.36 -12.38 -2.22
N ILE A 124 -18.02 -11.18 -2.69
CA ILE A 124 -16.70 -10.55 -2.57
C ILE A 124 -16.77 -9.31 -1.67
N ILE A 125 -15.67 -8.97 -1.02
CA ILE A 125 -15.56 -7.78 -0.19
C ILE A 125 -14.61 -6.79 -0.87
N ARG A 126 -15.11 -5.62 -1.26
CA ARG A 126 -14.27 -4.52 -1.74
C ARG A 126 -14.03 -3.52 -0.62
N THR A 127 -12.76 -3.26 -0.37
CA THR A 127 -12.33 -2.35 0.68
C THR A 127 -11.79 -1.04 0.12
N GLU A 128 -12.13 0.05 0.81
CA GLU A 128 -11.47 1.34 0.66
C GLU A 128 -10.26 1.38 1.60
N GLY A 129 -9.07 1.34 1.00
CA GLY A 129 -7.82 1.11 1.71
C GLY A 129 -7.36 -0.35 1.67
N SER A 130 -6.15 -0.59 2.19
CA SER A 130 -5.46 -1.88 2.10
C SER A 130 -4.67 -2.19 3.38
N ASN A 131 -4.86 -3.41 3.89
CA ASN A 131 -4.00 -4.05 4.88
C ASN A 131 -4.04 -5.57 4.66
N LEU A 132 -3.19 -6.07 3.77
CA LEU A 132 -3.15 -7.44 3.31
C LEU A 132 -2.70 -8.40 4.41
N GLU A 133 -1.73 -8.00 5.23
CA GLU A 133 -1.25 -8.76 6.38
C GLU A 133 -2.39 -9.01 7.37
N TYR A 134 -3.13 -7.95 7.73
CA TYR A 134 -4.28 -8.07 8.62
C TYR A 134 -5.40 -8.88 7.99
N ALA A 135 -5.69 -8.70 6.70
CA ALA A 135 -6.72 -9.46 5.99
C ALA A 135 -6.44 -10.97 6.01
N PHE A 136 -5.18 -11.39 5.89
CA PHE A 136 -4.77 -12.80 5.96
C PHE A 136 -4.83 -13.39 7.37
N SER A 137 -4.85 -12.56 8.42
CA SER A 137 -5.01 -13.02 9.79
C SER A 137 -6.45 -13.43 10.11
N ILE A 138 -7.43 -12.97 9.33
CA ILE A 138 -8.86 -13.18 9.59
C ILE A 138 -9.32 -14.54 9.03
N PRO A 139 -10.00 -15.37 9.84
CA PRO A 139 -10.51 -16.66 9.40
C PRO A 139 -11.63 -16.48 8.35
N GLY A 140 -11.60 -17.31 7.29
CA GLY A 140 -12.57 -17.28 6.19
C GLY A 140 -12.16 -16.43 4.98
N VAL A 141 -11.06 -15.68 5.08
CA VAL A 141 -10.45 -14.98 3.94
C VAL A 141 -9.62 -15.95 3.09
N ASP A 142 -9.88 -15.99 1.79
CA ASP A 142 -9.12 -16.78 0.82
C ASP A 142 -7.79 -16.10 0.49
N LYS A 143 -6.72 -16.62 1.09
CA LYS A 143 -5.35 -16.12 0.93
C LYS A 143 -4.81 -16.30 -0.49
N THR A 144 -5.38 -17.21 -1.29
CA THR A 144 -4.87 -17.53 -2.62
C THR A 144 -5.42 -16.61 -3.71
N ARG A 145 -6.61 -16.03 -3.49
CA ARG A 145 -7.31 -15.21 -4.48
C ARG A 145 -7.40 -13.74 -4.10
N THR A 146 -7.21 -13.37 -2.83
CA THR A 146 -7.29 -11.98 -2.37
C THR A 146 -6.25 -11.10 -3.07
N ILE A 147 -6.70 -9.95 -3.59
CA ILE A 147 -5.88 -9.03 -4.40
C ILE A 147 -5.86 -7.65 -3.74
N SER A 148 -4.66 -7.06 -3.64
CA SER A 148 -4.47 -5.66 -3.29
C SER A 148 -3.85 -4.92 -4.48
N ASN A 149 -4.28 -3.68 -4.71
CA ASN A 149 -3.67 -2.79 -5.70
C ASN A 149 -2.49 -1.98 -5.12
N ASN A 150 -2.17 -2.16 -3.84
CA ASN A 150 -1.00 -1.57 -3.23
C ASN A 150 0.23 -2.46 -3.44
N MET A 151 1.08 -2.08 -4.41
CA MET A 151 2.26 -2.86 -4.80
C MET A 151 3.31 -2.99 -3.69
N HIS A 152 3.47 -1.97 -2.83
CA HIS A 152 4.47 -1.99 -1.76
C HIS A 152 4.07 -2.97 -0.65
N GLU A 153 2.80 -2.94 -0.26
CA GLU A 153 2.24 -3.89 0.69
C GLU A 153 2.33 -5.34 0.19
N VAL A 154 2.03 -5.56 -1.10
CA VAL A 154 2.17 -6.89 -1.71
C VAL A 154 3.63 -7.34 -1.71
N ALA A 155 4.58 -6.44 -1.97
CA ALA A 155 6.00 -6.74 -1.92
C ALA A 155 6.45 -7.18 -0.52
N GLU A 156 5.93 -6.55 0.53
CA GLU A 156 6.26 -6.88 1.92
C GLU A 156 5.65 -8.20 2.38
N VAL A 157 4.39 -8.49 2.02
CA VAL A 157 3.65 -9.66 2.51
C VAL A 157 3.87 -10.91 1.64
N LEU A 158 3.79 -10.76 0.31
CA LEU A 158 3.84 -11.87 -0.65
C LEU A 158 5.18 -11.95 -1.41
N GLY A 159 5.97 -10.88 -1.42
CA GLY A 159 7.28 -10.83 -2.07
C GLY A 159 7.29 -10.13 -3.43
N ILE A 160 8.48 -10.02 -4.01
CA ILE A 160 8.76 -9.16 -5.17
C ILE A 160 8.10 -9.66 -6.46
N GLU A 161 8.10 -10.98 -6.71
CA GLU A 161 7.44 -11.54 -7.90
C GLU A 161 5.92 -11.35 -7.87
N ALA A 162 5.32 -11.37 -6.67
CA ALA A 162 3.91 -11.04 -6.52
C ALA A 162 3.66 -9.56 -6.84
N ALA A 163 4.50 -8.66 -6.33
CA ALA A 163 4.42 -7.24 -6.64
C ALA A 163 4.61 -6.95 -8.13
N ARG A 164 5.55 -7.64 -8.80
CA ARG A 164 5.77 -7.56 -10.25
C ARG A 164 4.50 -7.91 -11.03
N ASN A 165 3.84 -9.01 -10.68
CA ASN A 165 2.60 -9.43 -11.33
C ASN A 165 1.45 -8.46 -11.04
N VAL A 166 1.39 -7.86 -9.85
CA VAL A 166 0.42 -6.81 -9.53
C VAL A 166 0.65 -5.56 -10.39
N ILE A 167 1.90 -5.13 -10.58
CA ILE A 167 2.23 -4.01 -11.49
C ILE A 167 1.75 -4.30 -12.91
N ILE A 168 2.03 -5.49 -13.44
CA ILE A 168 1.61 -5.89 -14.79
C ILE A 168 0.09 -5.86 -14.91
N LYS A 169 -0.61 -6.50 -13.96
CA LYS A 169 -2.07 -6.60 -13.97
C LYS A 169 -2.74 -5.23 -13.83
N GLU A 170 -2.27 -4.39 -12.90
CA GLU A 170 -2.86 -3.08 -12.66
C GLU A 170 -2.63 -2.14 -13.85
N ALA A 171 -1.42 -2.13 -14.42
CA ALA A 171 -1.13 -1.34 -15.61
C ALA A 171 -1.98 -1.76 -16.82
N MET A 172 -2.15 -3.08 -17.02
CA MET A 172 -2.99 -3.61 -18.09
C MET A 172 -4.46 -3.25 -17.88
N ASN A 173 -5.00 -3.46 -16.67
CA ASN A 173 -6.38 -3.12 -16.33
C ASN A 173 -6.69 -1.65 -16.60
N VAL A 174 -5.79 -0.72 -16.21
CA VAL A 174 -5.97 0.71 -16.48
C VAL A 174 -5.99 1.02 -17.98
N LEU A 175 -5.11 0.40 -18.77
CA LEU A 175 -5.08 0.61 -20.22
C LEU A 175 -6.34 0.06 -20.90
N GLU A 176 -6.78 -1.13 -20.52
CA GLU A 176 -8.01 -1.77 -21.01
C GLU A 176 -9.26 -0.94 -20.65
N GLU A 177 -9.36 -0.44 -19.42
CA GLU A 177 -10.46 0.43 -18.98
C GLU A 177 -10.52 1.76 -19.76
N GLN A 178 -9.39 2.25 -20.26
CA GLN A 178 -9.34 3.42 -21.16
C GLN A 178 -9.53 3.07 -22.64
N GLY A 179 -9.70 1.79 -22.98
CA GLY A 179 -9.86 1.32 -24.36
C GLY A 179 -8.57 1.37 -25.19
N LEU A 180 -7.40 1.40 -24.55
CA LEU A 180 -6.10 1.34 -25.21
C LEU A 180 -5.60 -0.10 -25.25
N ASP A 181 -5.27 -0.57 -26.45
CA ASP A 181 -4.68 -1.90 -26.65
C ASP A 181 -3.15 -1.78 -26.74
N VAL A 182 -2.45 -2.37 -25.76
CA VAL A 182 -0.99 -2.40 -25.68
C VAL A 182 -0.56 -3.84 -25.42
N ASP A 183 0.42 -4.32 -26.18
CA ASP A 183 0.96 -5.66 -25.98
C ASP A 183 1.61 -5.81 -24.59
N ILE A 184 1.22 -6.87 -23.87
CA ILE A 184 1.67 -7.18 -22.50
C ILE A 184 3.19 -7.19 -22.35
N ARG A 185 3.95 -7.51 -23.41
CA ARG A 185 5.42 -7.57 -23.38
C ARG A 185 6.05 -6.22 -23.03
N HIS A 186 5.42 -5.12 -23.43
CA HIS A 186 5.90 -3.77 -23.07
C HIS A 186 5.76 -3.51 -21.58
N ILE A 187 4.63 -3.92 -21.00
CA ILE A 187 4.34 -3.76 -19.57
C ILE A 187 5.23 -4.70 -18.75
N MET A 188 5.42 -5.94 -19.20
CA MET A 188 6.34 -6.90 -18.57
C MET A 188 7.76 -6.33 -18.46
N LEU A 189 8.28 -5.75 -19.54
CA LEU A 189 9.62 -5.15 -19.54
C LEU A 189 9.76 -4.03 -18.49
N VAL A 190 8.74 -3.17 -18.36
CA VAL A 190 8.73 -2.10 -17.36
C VAL A 190 8.66 -2.68 -15.95
N ALA A 191 7.76 -3.64 -15.72
CA ALA A 191 7.61 -4.27 -14.42
C ALA A 191 8.88 -5.00 -13.98
N ASP A 192 9.51 -5.78 -14.87
CA ASP A 192 10.79 -6.45 -14.63
C ASP A 192 11.88 -5.44 -14.25
N MET A 193 11.96 -4.33 -14.97
CA MET A 193 12.95 -3.28 -14.70
C MET A 193 12.70 -2.56 -13.37
N MET A 194 11.44 -2.41 -12.95
CA MET A 194 11.07 -1.85 -11.65
C MET A 194 11.38 -2.79 -10.47
N THR A 195 11.38 -4.11 -10.68
CA THR A 195 11.53 -5.11 -9.60
C THR A 195 12.88 -5.83 -9.55
N ASN A 196 13.77 -5.59 -10.52
CA ASN A 196 15.04 -6.31 -10.68
C ASN A 196 15.99 -6.20 -9.48
N SER A 197 15.95 -5.12 -8.70
CA SER A 197 16.84 -4.90 -7.56
C SER A 197 16.42 -5.64 -6.28
N GLY A 198 15.32 -6.39 -6.31
CA GLY A 198 14.74 -7.03 -5.13
C GLY A 198 13.90 -6.08 -4.26
N VAL A 199 13.66 -4.85 -4.72
CA VAL A 199 12.69 -3.90 -4.16
C VAL A 199 11.97 -3.22 -5.33
N VAL A 200 10.73 -2.76 -5.11
CA VAL A 200 9.98 -2.04 -6.15
C VAL A 200 10.51 -0.60 -6.25
N LEU A 201 11.23 -0.30 -7.33
CA LEU A 201 11.82 1.01 -7.59
C LEU A 201 10.91 1.91 -8.42
N GLN A 202 11.00 3.21 -8.15
CA GLN A 202 10.39 4.23 -9.00
C GLN A 202 11.10 4.26 -10.38
N VAL A 203 10.37 4.43 -11.48
CA VAL A 203 10.96 4.56 -12.83
C VAL A 203 11.83 5.82 -12.99
N GLY A 204 11.54 6.86 -12.20
CA GLY A 204 12.21 8.16 -12.25
C GLY A 204 13.61 8.20 -11.60
N ARG A 205 14.06 9.43 -11.32
CA ARG A 205 15.43 9.73 -10.87
C ARG A 205 15.85 9.12 -9.53
N HIS A 206 14.91 8.78 -8.65
CA HIS A 206 15.22 8.18 -7.34
C HIS A 206 15.19 6.65 -7.35
N GLY A 207 14.89 6.03 -8.50
CA GLY A 207 14.95 4.58 -8.66
C GLY A 207 15.71 4.21 -9.92
N VAL A 208 15.03 3.58 -10.88
CA VAL A 208 15.63 2.98 -12.09
C VAL A 208 16.56 3.92 -12.83
N SER A 209 16.18 5.19 -13.02
CA SER A 209 17.01 6.15 -13.76
C SER A 209 18.19 6.67 -12.93
N GLY A 210 18.06 6.71 -11.61
CA GLY A 210 19.12 7.12 -10.67
C GLY A 210 20.18 6.04 -10.45
N GLU A 211 19.81 4.77 -10.58
CA GLU A 211 20.72 3.63 -10.44
C GLU A 211 21.61 3.39 -11.66
N LYS A 212 21.37 4.07 -12.79
CA LYS A 212 22.23 3.96 -13.98
C LYS A 212 23.71 4.13 -13.62
N THR A 213 24.62 3.38 -14.22
CA THR A 213 26.03 3.47 -13.83
C THR A 213 26.77 4.66 -14.44
N SER A 214 26.30 5.17 -15.58
CA SER A 214 26.94 6.28 -16.31
C SER A 214 26.61 7.63 -15.68
N THR A 215 27.66 8.40 -15.35
CA THR A 215 27.56 9.77 -14.86
C THR A 215 26.98 10.68 -15.93
N LEU A 216 27.40 10.53 -17.18
CA LEU A 216 26.90 11.33 -18.30
C LEU A 216 25.40 11.06 -18.54
N ALA A 217 24.98 9.80 -18.47
CA ALA A 217 23.57 9.44 -18.61
C ALA A 217 22.71 10.04 -17.48
N LYS A 218 23.20 10.06 -16.24
CA LYS A 218 22.49 10.71 -15.11
C LYS A 218 22.44 12.24 -15.28
N ALA A 219 23.56 12.84 -15.64
CA ALA A 219 23.69 14.30 -15.78
C ALA A 219 22.80 14.86 -16.91
N ALA A 220 22.60 14.08 -17.98
CA ALA A 220 21.73 14.44 -19.09
C ALA A 220 20.23 14.25 -18.81
N PHE A 221 19.85 13.45 -17.80
CA PHE A 221 18.45 13.16 -17.51
C PHE A 221 17.75 14.26 -16.71
N GLU A 222 18.32 14.71 -15.58
CA GLU A 222 17.65 15.72 -14.74
C GLU A 222 18.58 16.49 -13.78
N ILE A 223 19.66 15.88 -13.27
CA ILE A 223 20.55 16.49 -12.26
C ILE A 223 21.95 16.62 -12.83
N THR A 224 22.25 17.75 -13.47
CA THR A 224 23.53 17.91 -14.18
C THR A 224 24.69 18.29 -13.26
N ILE A 225 24.61 19.46 -12.61
CA ILE A 225 25.74 20.03 -11.84
C ILE A 225 26.11 19.15 -10.63
N PRO A 226 25.18 18.75 -9.73
CA PRO A 226 25.53 17.96 -8.57
C PRO A 226 26.16 16.61 -8.92
N THR A 227 25.64 15.94 -9.95
CA THR A 227 26.16 14.63 -10.39
C THR A 227 27.57 14.72 -10.96
N ILE A 228 27.89 15.77 -11.73
CA ILE A 228 29.24 15.98 -12.26
C ILE A 228 30.22 16.32 -11.12
N VAL A 229 29.82 17.18 -10.19
CA VAL A 229 30.65 17.57 -9.03
C VAL A 229 30.94 16.35 -8.17
N GLU A 230 29.91 15.57 -7.82
CA GLU A 230 30.05 14.36 -7.02
C GLU A 230 30.95 13.32 -7.70
N ALA A 231 30.77 13.10 -9.01
CA ALA A 231 31.63 12.22 -9.78
C ALA A 231 33.08 12.69 -9.83
N SER A 232 33.32 14.01 -9.92
CA SER A 232 34.66 14.60 -9.90
C SER A 232 35.34 14.41 -8.55
N VAL A 233 34.61 14.62 -7.45
CA VAL A 233 35.12 14.40 -6.08
C VAL A 233 35.42 12.92 -5.83
N LYS A 234 34.55 12.01 -6.30
CA LYS A 234 34.72 10.56 -6.15
C LYS A 234 35.70 9.94 -7.15
N GLY A 235 36.16 10.69 -8.15
CA GLY A 235 36.99 10.15 -9.24
C GLY A 235 36.27 9.08 -10.07
N THR A 236 34.96 9.17 -10.22
CA THR A 236 34.15 8.18 -10.94
C THR A 236 34.50 8.17 -12.43
N LYS A 237 34.71 6.99 -13.01
CA LYS A 237 34.99 6.81 -14.43
C LYS A 237 33.73 6.36 -15.16
N ASP A 238 33.41 7.02 -16.27
CA ASP A 238 32.32 6.61 -17.14
C ASP A 238 32.80 5.59 -18.18
N MET A 239 32.15 4.43 -18.25
CA MET A 239 32.53 3.33 -19.12
C MET A 239 31.84 3.37 -20.50
N LEU A 240 30.96 4.35 -20.75
CA LEU A 240 30.29 4.55 -22.04
C LEU A 240 29.57 3.30 -22.58
N ARG A 241 28.80 2.61 -21.72
CA ARG A 241 28.14 1.34 -22.09
C ARG A 241 26.69 1.53 -22.56
N GLY A 242 26.04 2.62 -22.18
CA GLY A 242 24.67 2.95 -22.51
C GLY A 242 24.53 3.80 -23.77
N VAL A 243 23.29 4.03 -24.16
CA VAL A 243 22.95 4.75 -25.41
C VAL A 243 23.24 6.25 -25.27
N ALA A 244 22.80 6.87 -24.17
CA ALA A 244 22.82 8.32 -24.01
C ALA A 244 24.25 8.88 -24.02
N GLU A 245 25.15 8.25 -23.28
CA GLU A 245 26.54 8.70 -23.16
C GLU A 245 27.35 8.47 -24.44
N ASN A 246 27.05 7.41 -25.21
CA ASN A 246 27.67 7.22 -26.53
C ASN A 246 27.22 8.28 -27.54
N VAL A 247 25.94 8.65 -27.53
CA VAL A 247 25.43 9.75 -28.37
C VAL A 247 26.08 11.08 -28.01
N ILE A 248 26.20 11.40 -26.72
CA ILE A 248 26.83 12.65 -26.24
C ILE A 248 28.29 12.76 -26.70
N VAL A 249 29.04 11.66 -26.64
CA VAL A 249 30.47 11.61 -27.02
C VAL A 249 30.67 11.44 -28.54
N GLY A 250 29.61 11.13 -29.30
CA GLY A 250 29.68 10.90 -30.74
C GLY A 250 30.19 9.53 -31.15
N ARG A 251 30.07 8.51 -30.28
CA ARG A 251 30.38 7.11 -30.58
C ARG A 251 29.13 6.38 -31.09
N GLN A 252 29.35 5.27 -31.81
CA GLN A 252 28.26 4.39 -32.22
C GLN A 252 27.57 3.78 -31.00
N ILE A 253 26.23 3.77 -31.00
CA ILE A 253 25.44 3.20 -29.91
C ILE A 253 25.50 1.67 -29.92
N PRO A 254 25.57 1.00 -28.77
CA PRO A 254 25.62 -0.46 -28.68
C PRO A 254 24.22 -1.08 -28.78
N MET A 255 23.46 -0.71 -29.82
CA MET A 255 22.12 -1.22 -30.09
C MET A 255 21.87 -1.27 -31.60
N GLY A 256 21.01 -2.19 -32.05
CA GLY A 256 20.70 -2.35 -33.48
C GLY A 256 21.93 -2.77 -34.28
N THR A 257 22.26 -2.03 -35.34
CA THR A 257 23.41 -2.31 -36.20
C THR A 257 24.76 -2.14 -35.49
N GLY A 258 24.81 -1.41 -34.37
CA GLY A 258 26.02 -1.28 -33.56
C GLY A 258 26.38 -2.48 -32.70
N LEU A 259 25.58 -3.55 -32.73
CA LEU A 259 25.91 -4.82 -32.10
C LEU A 259 26.62 -5.80 -33.04
N ILE A 260 26.61 -5.54 -34.35
CA ILE A 260 27.10 -6.47 -35.36
C ILE A 260 28.51 -6.07 -35.79
N ASP A 261 29.46 -6.96 -35.58
CA ASP A 261 30.79 -6.86 -36.17
C ASP A 261 30.83 -7.63 -37.50
N VAL A 262 31.44 -7.03 -38.52
CA VAL A 262 31.59 -7.64 -39.84
C VAL A 262 33.04 -8.01 -40.05
N TYR A 263 33.28 -9.26 -40.46
CA TYR A 263 34.60 -9.76 -40.82
C TYR A 263 34.59 -10.22 -42.28
N MET A 264 35.63 -9.86 -43.02
CA MET A 264 35.83 -10.28 -44.41
C MET A 264 37.28 -10.69 -44.62
N SER A 265 37.52 -11.94 -45.03
CA SER A 265 38.83 -12.41 -45.46
C SER A 265 39.04 -12.10 -46.94
N ILE A 266 40.06 -11.30 -47.25
CA ILE A 266 40.44 -11.00 -48.64
C ILE A 266 41.45 -12.06 -49.08
N PRO A 267 41.18 -12.85 -50.14
CA PRO A 267 42.16 -13.80 -50.65
C PRO A 267 43.36 -13.06 -51.26
N GLU A 268 44.57 -13.40 -50.81
CA GLU A 268 45.80 -12.93 -51.45
C GLU A 268 45.90 -13.51 -52.86
N LYS A 269 46.02 -12.64 -53.87
CA LYS A 269 46.36 -13.08 -55.22
C LYS A 269 47.86 -13.40 -55.24
N GLU A 270 48.21 -14.66 -55.47
CA GLU A 270 49.57 -15.03 -55.87
C GLU A 270 49.89 -14.29 -57.17
N VAL A 271 50.95 -13.47 -57.14
CA VAL A 271 51.48 -12.70 -58.29
C VAL A 271 52.51 -13.52 -59.03
#